data_AF-A0A6N8H7X7-F1
#
_entry.id   AF-A0A6N8H7X7-F1
#
_cell.length_a   1.000
_cell.length_b   1.000
_cell.length_c   1.000
_cell.angle_alpha   90.00
_cell.angle_beta   90.00
_cell.angle_gamma   90.00
#
_symmetry.space_group_name_H-M   'P 1'
#
loop_
_entity.id
_entity.type
_entity.pdbx_description
1 polymer ?
#
loop_
_entity_poly.entity_id
_entity_poly.type
_entity_poly.pdbx_seq_one_letter_code
_entity_poly.pdbx_strand_id
1 'polypeptide(L)' 'MQLWGDDNFFTTRNMDVYITKLRKKLSEDASVEIVNVRGFGYKLIC' A
#
# COMPACT_ATOMS: atom_id res chain seq x y z
N MET A 1 14.53 -0.44 14.12
CA MET A 1 13.58 0.45 13.42
C MET A 1 12.70 -0.44 12.55
N GLN A 2 11.75 -1.13 13.17
CA GLN A 2 10.79 -2.01 12.47
C GLN A 2 9.61 -1.13 12.06
N LEU A 3 9.48 -0.84 10.77
CA LEU A 3 8.38 -0.06 10.24
C LEU A 3 7.03 -0.82 10.34
N TRP A 4 7.09 -2.14 10.59
CA TRP A 4 5.93 -3.01 10.69
C TRP A 4 6.17 -3.99 11.85
N GLY A 5 5.48 -3.77 12.96
CA GLY A 5 5.42 -4.74 14.06
C GLY A 5 4.55 -5.91 13.62
N ASP A 6 5.14 -7.10 13.62
CA ASP A 6 4.53 -8.39 13.28
C ASP A 6 4.00 -8.54 11.84
N ASP A 7 4.87 -9.12 10.99
CA ASP A 7 4.55 -9.74 9.68
C ASP A 7 3.64 -10.97 9.85
N ASN A 8 2.52 -10.81 10.57
CA ASN A 8 1.52 -11.85 10.64
C ASN A 8 0.89 -11.94 9.24
N PHE A 9 1.01 -13.11 8.60
CA PHE A 9 0.49 -13.40 7.25
C PHE A 9 -1.00 -13.03 7.07
N PHE A 10 -1.73 -12.86 8.18
CA PHE A 10 -3.10 -12.40 8.26
C PHE A 10 -3.29 -10.91 7.91
N THR A 11 -2.33 -10.05 8.22
CA THR A 11 -2.39 -8.61 7.93
C THR A 11 -2.18 -8.34 6.44
N THR A 12 -1.39 -9.17 5.74
CA THR A 12 -1.10 -9.02 4.31
C THR A 12 -2.35 -9.11 3.42
N ARG A 13 -3.27 -10.04 3.70
CA ARG A 13 -4.53 -10.20 2.92
C ARG A 13 -5.48 -9.02 3.07
N ASN A 14 -5.45 -8.35 4.23
CA ASN A 14 -6.23 -7.14 4.46
C ASN A 14 -5.56 -5.91 3.82
N MET A 15 -4.23 -5.87 3.77
CA MET A 15 -3.49 -4.76 3.16
C MET A 15 -3.84 -4.54 1.69
N ASP A 16 -3.97 -5.59 0.89
CA ASP A 16 -4.39 -5.47 -0.52
C ASP A 16 -5.76 -4.78 -0.67
N VAL A 17 -6.70 -5.08 0.24
CA VAL A 17 -8.04 -4.45 0.24
C VAL A 17 -7.94 -2.97 0.62
N TYR A 18 -7.13 -2.64 1.63
CA TYR A 18 -6.91 -1.25 2.03
C TYR A 18 -6.19 -0.45 0.93
N ILE A 19 -5.16 -1.00 0.30
CA ILE A 19 -4.45 -0.38 -0.82
C ILE A 19 -5.39 -0.16 -2.01
N THR A 20 -6.27 -1.12 -2.30
CA THR A 20 -7.28 -0.96 -3.38
C THR A 20 -8.27 0.17 -3.07
N LYS A 21 -8.78 0.23 -1.84
CA LYS A 21 -9.66 1.33 -1.40
C LYS A 21 -8.94 2.68 -1.42
N LEU A 22 -7.68 2.72 -1.03
CA LEU A 22 -6.86 3.93 -1.02
C LEU A 22 -6.59 4.43 -2.45
N ARG A 23 -6.21 3.56 -3.37
CA ARG A 23 -6.05 3.89 -4.80
C ARG A 23 -7.33 4.49 -5.39
N LYS A 24 -8.50 3.95 -5.04
CA LYS A 24 -9.78 4.49 -5.51
C LYS A 24 -10.09 5.88 -4.95
N LYS A 25 -9.60 6.22 -3.76
CA LYS A 25 -9.74 7.58 -3.21
C LYS A 25 -8.76 8.56 -3.84
N LEU A 26 -7.56 8.08 -4.17
CA LEU A 26 -6.51 8.89 -4.79
C LEU A 26 -6.66 8.98 -6.32
N SER A 27 -7.57 8.23 -6.94
CA SER A 27 -7.74 8.25 -8.41
C SER A 27 -8.23 9.59 -8.96
N GLU A 28 -8.78 10.45 -8.12
CA GLU A 28 -9.14 11.83 -8.49
C GLU A 28 -7.92 12.74 -8.61
N ASP A 29 -6.80 12.36 -7.99
CA ASP A 29 -5.55 13.11 -8.01
C ASP A 29 -4.50 12.37 -8.85
N ALA A 30 -4.32 12.84 -10.09
CA ALA A 30 -3.34 12.25 -11.02
C ALA A 30 -1.88 12.51 -10.62
N SER A 31 -1.61 13.37 -9.63
CA SER A 31 -0.26 13.54 -9.10
C SER A 31 0.15 12.38 -8.19
N VAL A 32 -0.83 11.70 -7.56
CA VAL A 32 -0.55 10.67 -6.55
C VAL A 32 -0.73 9.26 -7.10
N GLU A 33 0.35 8.48 -7.11
CA GLU A 33 0.34 7.08 -7.54
C GLU A 33 0.90 6.13 -6.46
N ILE A 34 0.26 4.97 -6.29
CA ILE A 34 0.75 3.89 -5.42
C ILE A 34 1.34 2.77 -6.27
N VAL A 35 2.67 2.67 -6.29
CA VAL A 35 3.45 1.66 -7.04
C VAL A 35 3.78 0.46 -6.14
N ASN A 36 3.66 -0.75 -6.68
CA ASN A 36 4.09 -1.97 -6.00
C ASN A 36 5.57 -2.23 -6.25
N VAL A 37 6.38 -2.22 -5.20
CA VAL A 37 7.82 -2.52 -5.22
C VAL A 37 8.02 -3.95 -4.73
N ARG A 38 8.30 -4.85 -5.67
CA ARG A 38 8.49 -6.28 -5.41
C ARG A 38 9.59 -6.50 -4.36
N GLY A 39 9.26 -7.23 -3.30
CA GLY A 39 10.18 -7.53 -2.19
C GLY A 39 10.28 -6.45 -1.10
N PHE A 40 9.59 -5.31 -1.27
CA PHE A 40 9.62 -4.19 -0.31
C PHE A 40 8.23 -3.72 0.13
N GLY A 41 7.21 -3.81 -0.74
CA GLY A 41 5.83 -3.38 -0.41
C GLY A 41 5.32 -2.31 -1.38
N TYR A 42 4.62 -1.30 -0.88
CA TYR A 42 4.04 -0.23 -1.71
C TYR A 42 4.78 1.10 -1.50
N LYS A 43 4.98 1.85 -2.58
CA LYS A 43 5.54 3.19 -2.58
C LYS A 43 4.51 4.18 -3.08
N LEU A 44 4.36 5.31 -2.38
CA LEU A 44 3.56 6.44 -2.83
C LEU A 44 4.47 7.45 -3.56
N ILE A 45 4.02 7.90 -4.72
CA ILE A 45 4.68 8.89 -5.57
C ILE A 45 3.71 10.07 -5.71
N CYS A 46 4.23 11.30 -5.66
CA CYS A 46 3.51 12.56 -5.81
C CYS A 46 4.21 13.45 -6.83
#